data_AF-A0A9D4KSY3-F1
#
_entry.id   AF-A0A9D4KSY3-F1
#
_cell.length_a   1.000
_cell.length_b   1.000
_cell.length_c   1.000
_cell.angle_alpha   90.00
_cell.angle_beta   90.00
_cell.angle_gamma   90.00
#
_symmetry.space_group_name_H-M   'P 1'
#
loop_
_entity.id
_entity.type
_entity.pdbx_description
1 polymer ?
#
loop_
_entity_poly.entity_id
_entity_poly.type
_entity_poly.pdbx_seq_one_letter_code
_entity_poly.pdbx_strand_id
1 'polypeptide(L)'
;MELKKTNESDILDDSMLSKQSEVKDQFLQEFTVILEYMEWKKIRPLKGTHTLEKESGWPSLLAEKFNQTIPGCVLSFKNHTVYNGSRGGYFMANAHCKHEDCGAFVFSMRKKPPKHTSAQILVSVTHPYKRHSRMAIKKGDFKDSSVKRHKKS
;
A
#
# COMPACT_ATOMS: atom_id res chain seq x y z
N MET A 1 38.12 -74.13 -1.82
CA MET A 1 37.04 -73.80 -2.76
C MET A 1 36.02 -72.97 -2.00
N GLU A 2 36.14 -71.64 -2.17
CA GLU A 2 35.09 -70.71 -2.64
C GLU A 2 34.44 -69.99 -1.44
N LEU A 3 35.03 -68.90 -0.93
CA LEU A 3 34.91 -67.48 -1.34
C LEU A 3 33.48 -66.92 -1.45
N LYS A 4 33.28 -65.81 -0.71
CA LYS A 4 32.46 -64.62 -1.02
C LYS A 4 30.95 -64.73 -0.73
N LYS A 5 30.23 -63.76 -0.15
CA LYS A 5 30.44 -62.31 0.07
C LYS A 5 29.57 -61.84 1.23
N THR A 6 30.09 -60.91 2.03
CA THR A 6 29.33 -59.92 2.79
C THR A 6 28.70 -58.90 1.83
N ASN A 7 27.41 -58.60 1.97
CA ASN A 7 26.80 -57.44 1.33
C ASN A 7 26.58 -56.36 2.40
N GLU A 8 27.40 -55.32 2.28
CA GLU A 8 27.16 -53.96 2.72
C GLU A 8 25.97 -53.34 1.94
N SER A 9 25.61 -52.10 2.30
CA SER A 9 24.59 -51.20 1.72
C SER A 9 23.14 -51.60 2.02
N ASP A 10 22.29 -50.78 2.66
CA ASP A 10 22.17 -49.33 2.58
C ASP A 10 21.70 -48.73 3.91
N ILE A 11 22.54 -47.85 4.49
CA ILE A 11 22.11 -46.84 5.46
C ILE A 11 21.62 -45.67 4.60
N LEU A 12 20.31 -45.58 4.37
CA LEU A 12 19.70 -44.37 3.82
C LEU A 12 19.59 -43.34 4.94
N ASP A 13 20.55 -42.42 4.93
CA ASP A 13 20.56 -41.15 5.65
C ASP A 13 19.37 -40.30 5.18
N ASP A 14 18.27 -40.32 5.93
CA ASP A 14 17.07 -39.49 5.69
C ASP A 14 17.28 -38.05 6.23
N SER A 15 18.47 -37.49 5.99
CA SER A 15 18.85 -36.12 6.34
C SER A 15 18.82 -35.22 5.10
N MET A 16 17.76 -35.33 4.29
CA MET A 16 17.48 -34.38 3.21
C MET A 16 16.44 -33.37 3.70
N LEU A 17 16.94 -32.44 4.51
CA LEU A 17 16.77 -31.00 4.31
C LEU A 17 15.42 -30.56 3.69
N SER A 18 14.32 -30.79 4.40
CA SER A 18 13.09 -30.05 4.14
C SER A 18 13.30 -28.61 4.62
N LYS A 19 13.92 -27.79 3.76
CA LYS A 19 13.72 -26.33 3.74
C LYS A 19 12.24 -26.12 3.45
N GLN A 20 11.41 -26.28 4.47
CA GLN A 20 10.04 -25.81 4.46
C GLN A 20 10.12 -24.33 4.14
N SER A 21 9.69 -24.00 2.93
CA SER A 21 9.45 -22.64 2.52
C SER A 21 8.58 -22.01 3.60
N GLU A 22 9.17 -21.09 4.37
CA GLU A 22 8.40 -20.13 5.14
C GLU A 22 7.58 -19.35 4.13
N VAL A 23 6.40 -19.86 3.82
CA VAL A 23 5.32 -19.09 3.21
C VAL A 23 4.99 -18.06 4.27
N LYS A 24 5.72 -16.94 4.25
CA LYS A 24 5.39 -15.77 5.04
C LYS A 24 3.99 -15.39 4.59
N ASP A 25 3.00 -15.76 5.40
CA ASP A 25 1.61 -15.35 5.23
C ASP A 25 1.59 -13.82 5.09
N GLN A 26 1.51 -13.36 3.85
CA GLN A 26 1.38 -11.94 3.54
C GLN A 26 -0.04 -11.57 3.90
N PHE A 27 -0.24 -11.06 5.12
CA PHE A 27 -1.51 -10.47 5.51
C PHE A 27 -1.80 -9.26 4.62
N LEU A 28 -2.82 -9.39 3.78
CA LEU A 28 -3.35 -8.28 2.98
C LEU A 28 -4.32 -7.48 3.84
N GLN A 29 -3.98 -6.21 4.11
CA GLN A 29 -4.88 -5.27 4.78
C GLN A 29 -5.34 -4.20 3.80
N GLU A 30 -6.63 -3.88 3.82
CA GLU A 30 -7.22 -2.86 2.95
C GLU A 30 -7.66 -1.62 3.74
N PHE A 31 -7.40 -0.45 3.18
CA PHE A 31 -7.76 0.86 3.71
C PHE A 31 -8.44 1.69 2.62
N THR A 32 -9.29 2.63 3.01
CA THR A 32 -9.91 3.56 2.06
C THR A 32 -9.44 4.98 2.33
N VAL A 33 -8.90 5.62 1.30
CA VAL A 33 -8.54 7.04 1.29
C VAL A 33 -9.59 7.79 0.48
N ILE A 34 -10.17 8.84 1.06
CA ILE A 34 -11.19 9.66 0.41
C ILE A 34 -10.56 10.97 -0.07
N LEU A 35 -10.73 11.27 -1.35
CA LEU A 35 -10.40 12.57 -1.95
C LEU A 35 -11.67 13.30 -2.35
N GLU A 36 -11.68 14.61 -2.17
CA GLU A 36 -12.72 15.43 -2.75
C GLU A 36 -12.60 15.48 -4.28
N TYR A 37 -13.70 15.81 -4.96
CA TYR A 37 -13.69 15.92 -6.42
C TYR A 37 -12.65 16.94 -6.93
N MET A 38 -12.53 18.08 -6.24
CA MET A 38 -11.60 19.15 -6.61
C MET A 38 -10.14 18.75 -6.42
N GLU A 39 -9.86 17.91 -5.42
CA GLU A 39 -8.56 17.27 -5.18
C GLU A 39 -8.25 16.27 -6.30
N TRP A 40 -9.20 15.37 -6.61
CA TRP A 40 -9.06 14.41 -7.70
C TRP A 40 -8.81 15.07 -9.05
N LYS A 41 -9.49 16.19 -9.34
CA LYS A 41 -9.36 16.91 -10.62
C LYS A 41 -7.94 17.45 -10.88
N LYS A 42 -7.11 17.59 -9.83
CA LYS A 42 -5.70 17.96 -9.93
C LYS A 42 -4.82 16.79 -10.37
N ILE A 43 -5.23 15.56 -10.05
CA ILE A 43 -4.53 14.33 -10.44
C ILE A 43 -4.84 14.05 -11.92
N ARG A 44 -3.97 14.49 -12.82
CA ARG A 44 -4.15 14.32 -14.26
C ARG A 44 -2.98 13.58 -14.91
N PRO A 45 -3.26 12.75 -15.92
CA PRO A 45 -2.21 12.19 -16.75
C PRO A 45 -1.54 13.30 -17.57
N LEU A 46 -0.25 13.11 -17.86
CA LEU A 46 0.47 13.87 -18.87
C LEU A 46 -0.28 13.78 -20.20
N LYS A 47 -0.37 14.90 -20.91
CA LYS A 47 -1.14 15.01 -22.15
C LYS A 47 -0.71 13.93 -23.14
N GLY A 48 -1.68 13.13 -23.61
CA GLY A 48 -1.44 12.05 -24.58
C GLY A 48 -0.84 10.76 -23.99
N THR A 49 -0.70 10.66 -22.67
CA THR A 49 -0.19 9.44 -22.01
C THR A 49 -1.13 8.96 -20.90
N HIS A 50 -0.81 7.81 -20.30
CA HIS A 50 -1.48 7.28 -19.12
C HIS A 50 -0.71 7.55 -17.81
N THR A 51 0.44 8.21 -17.88
CA THR A 51 1.32 8.45 -16.74
C THR A 51 0.96 9.78 -16.08
N LEU A 52 0.80 9.80 -14.76
CA LEU A 52 0.54 11.04 -14.01
C LEU A 52 1.76 11.96 -14.00
N GLU A 53 1.50 13.26 -14.04
CA GLU A 53 2.52 14.28 -13.88
C GLU A 53 2.88 14.40 -12.39
N LYS A 54 4.14 14.14 -12.01
CA LYS A 54 4.58 14.27 -10.61
C LYS A 54 4.42 15.70 -10.08
N GLU A 55 4.58 16.69 -10.95
CA GLU A 55 4.47 18.12 -10.63
C GLU A 55 3.03 18.54 -10.27
N SER A 56 2.02 17.73 -10.61
CA SER A 56 0.63 18.00 -10.21
C SER A 56 0.35 17.83 -8.71
N GLY A 57 1.36 17.46 -7.92
CA GLY A 57 1.28 17.39 -6.45
C GLY A 57 0.47 16.21 -5.90
N TRP A 58 -0.02 15.33 -6.77
CA TRP A 58 -0.79 14.15 -6.39
C TRP A 58 -0.08 13.21 -5.38
N PRO A 59 1.26 13.01 -5.42
CA PRO A 59 1.90 12.13 -4.45
C PRO A 59 1.80 12.70 -3.03
N SER A 60 2.01 14.01 -2.89
CA SER A 60 1.90 14.70 -1.60
C SER A 60 0.48 14.67 -1.07
N LEU A 61 -0.51 14.90 -1.93
CA LEU A 61 -1.93 14.84 -1.58
C LEU A 61 -2.36 13.46 -1.09
N LEU A 62 -1.96 12.40 -1.80
CA LEU A 62 -2.27 11.02 -1.36
C LEU A 62 -1.52 10.65 -0.08
N ALA A 63 -0.26 11.06 0.06
CA ALA A 63 0.50 10.85 1.29
C ALA A 63 -0.19 11.52 2.48
N GLU A 64 -0.65 12.76 2.32
CA GLU A 64 -1.35 13.52 3.35
C GLU A 64 -2.64 12.82 3.78
N LYS A 65 -3.51 12.48 2.83
CA LYS A 65 -4.78 11.80 3.13
C LYS A 65 -4.57 10.40 3.70
N PHE A 66 -3.56 9.68 3.22
CA PHE A 66 -3.20 8.39 3.79
C PHE A 66 -2.67 8.51 5.22
N ASN A 67 -1.86 9.54 5.52
CA ASN A 67 -1.34 9.80 6.86
C ASN A 67 -2.45 10.15 7.87
N GLN A 68 -3.59 10.69 7.41
CA GLN A 68 -4.79 10.87 8.24
C GLN A 68 -5.42 9.52 8.66
N THR A 69 -5.32 8.50 7.81
CA THR A 69 -5.81 7.15 8.11
C THR A 69 -4.78 6.32 8.88
N ILE A 70 -3.51 6.40 8.47
CA ILE A 70 -2.39 5.63 9.02
C ILE A 70 -1.25 6.61 9.36
N PRO A 71 -1.26 7.18 10.58
CA PRO A 71 -0.28 8.16 10.98
C PRO A 71 1.14 7.59 11.01
N GLY A 72 2.10 8.40 10.59
CA GLY A 72 3.53 8.13 10.68
C GLY A 72 4.16 7.47 9.48
N CYS A 73 3.35 7.06 8.49
CA CYS A 73 3.87 6.59 7.21
C CYS A 73 4.40 7.75 6.37
N VAL A 74 5.64 7.63 5.89
CA VAL A 74 6.21 8.57 4.92
C VAL A 74 6.28 7.85 3.59
N LEU A 75 5.28 8.08 2.74
CA LEU A 75 5.14 7.39 1.47
C LEU A 75 6.04 7.99 0.38
N SER A 76 6.54 7.11 -0.47
CA SER A 76 7.26 7.44 -1.69
C SER A 76 6.65 6.64 -2.84
N PHE A 77 6.11 7.35 -3.83
CA PHE A 77 5.34 6.75 -4.91
C PHE A 77 6.26 6.34 -6.07
N LYS A 78 6.06 5.12 -6.58
CA LYS A 78 6.71 4.56 -7.77
C LYS A 78 5.61 4.00 -8.68
N ASN A 79 5.82 4.03 -10.00
CA ASN A 79 4.93 3.42 -11.01
C ASN A 79 3.46 3.81 -10.85
N HIS A 80 3.03 4.81 -11.61
CA HIS A 80 1.70 5.38 -11.49
C HIS A 80 1.04 5.54 -12.85
N THR A 81 -0.23 5.11 -12.94
CA THR A 81 -0.98 5.07 -14.20
C THR A 81 -2.44 5.42 -13.97
N VAL A 82 -3.03 6.12 -14.94
CA VAL A 82 -4.48 6.35 -15.05
C VAL A 82 -4.95 5.84 -16.40
N TYR A 83 -5.86 4.89 -16.36
CA TYR A 83 -6.43 4.26 -17.55
C TYR A 83 -7.81 4.85 -17.83
N ASN A 84 -8.11 5.13 -19.10
CA ASN A 84 -9.45 5.54 -19.54
C ASN A 84 -10.35 4.33 -19.89
N GLY A 85 -10.10 3.14 -19.33
CA GLY A 85 -10.75 1.89 -19.74
C GLY A 85 -10.99 0.87 -18.61
N SER A 86 -11.76 -0.17 -18.93
CA SER A 86 -12.39 -1.12 -17.98
C SER A 86 -11.52 -2.28 -17.48
N ARG A 87 -10.38 -2.59 -18.13
CA ARG A 87 -9.65 -3.85 -17.86
C ARG A 87 -8.61 -3.79 -16.74
N GLY A 88 -8.17 -2.62 -16.29
CA GLY A 88 -7.02 -2.48 -15.35
C GLY A 88 -7.29 -1.65 -14.09
N GLY A 89 -8.53 -1.23 -13.85
CA GLY A 89 -8.84 -0.15 -12.92
C GLY A 89 -8.51 1.22 -13.51
N TYR A 90 -9.20 2.27 -13.06
CA TYR A 90 -9.05 3.63 -13.56
C TYR A 90 -7.78 4.33 -13.06
N PHE A 91 -7.33 4.04 -11.84
CA PHE A 91 -6.10 4.59 -11.28
C PHE A 91 -5.33 3.50 -10.54
N MET A 92 -4.01 3.50 -10.69
CA MET A 92 -3.10 2.62 -9.97
C MET A 92 -1.80 3.35 -9.66
N ALA A 93 -1.35 3.29 -8.41
CA ALA A 93 -0.04 3.79 -8.01
C ALA A 93 0.55 2.90 -6.92
N ASN A 94 1.82 2.56 -7.04
CA ASN A 94 2.54 1.86 -5.98
C ASN A 94 3.23 2.88 -5.08
N ALA A 95 3.24 2.62 -3.78
CA ALA A 95 4.02 3.39 -2.84
C ALA A 95 4.79 2.45 -1.91
N HIS A 96 5.94 2.92 -1.44
CA HIS A 96 6.67 2.31 -0.36
C HIS A 96 6.77 3.32 0.76
N CYS A 97 6.65 2.87 2.01
CA CYS A 97 7.08 3.70 3.11
C CYS A 97 8.60 3.81 3.11
N LYS A 98 9.14 4.99 3.46
CA LYS A 98 10.59 5.19 3.62
C LYS A 98 11.19 4.45 4.82
N HIS A 99 10.36 3.90 5.71
CA HIS A 99 10.82 3.11 6.85
C HIS A 99 10.97 1.65 6.41
N GLU A 100 12.14 1.07 6.62
CA GLU A 100 12.54 -0.24 6.08
C GLU A 100 11.64 -1.40 6.56
N ASP A 101 11.14 -1.33 7.79
CA ASP A 101 10.28 -2.37 8.38
C ASP A 101 8.80 -2.26 8.01
N CYS A 102 8.43 -1.28 7.19
CA CYS A 102 7.04 -1.02 6.81
C CYS A 102 6.70 -1.64 5.44
N GLY A 103 5.41 -1.67 5.11
CA GLY A 103 4.90 -2.34 3.92
C GLY A 103 5.01 -1.55 2.62
N ALA A 104 4.78 -2.27 1.51
CA ALA A 104 4.41 -1.68 0.24
C ALA A 104 2.89 -1.49 0.19
N PHE A 105 2.47 -0.41 -0.48
CA PHE A 105 1.08 0.01 -0.61
C PHE A 105 0.72 0.09 -2.08
N VAL A 106 -0.42 -0.47 -2.45
CA VAL A 106 -0.99 -0.35 -3.79
C VAL A 106 -2.24 0.51 -3.68
N PHE A 107 -2.19 1.70 -4.25
CA PHE A 107 -3.33 2.59 -4.38
C PHE A 107 -4.03 2.25 -5.68
N SER A 108 -5.32 1.94 -5.61
CA SER A 108 -6.11 1.58 -6.77
C SER A 108 -7.50 2.18 -6.71
N MET A 109 -8.04 2.49 -7.88
CA MET A 109 -9.42 2.91 -8.03
C MET A 109 -10.01 2.22 -9.25
N ARG A 110 -11.08 1.44 -9.07
CA ARG A 110 -11.66 0.63 -10.15
C ARG A 110 -12.40 1.46 -11.19
N LYS A 111 -13.10 2.51 -10.74
CA LYS A 111 -13.96 3.35 -11.60
C LYS A 111 -13.59 4.81 -11.44
N LYS A 112 -13.70 5.57 -12.53
CA LYS A 112 -13.61 7.03 -12.48
C LYS A 112 -14.72 7.58 -11.58
N PRO A 113 -14.41 8.49 -10.65
CA PRO A 113 -15.44 9.14 -9.85
C PRO A 113 -16.36 9.97 -10.79
N PRO A 114 -17.68 9.90 -10.60
CA PRO A 114 -18.60 10.84 -11.24
C PRO A 114 -18.20 12.30 -11.03
N LYS A 115 -18.64 13.18 -11.92
CA LYS A 115 -18.46 14.62 -11.72
C LYS A 115 -19.17 15.01 -10.42
N HIS A 116 -18.52 15.83 -9.59
CA HIS A 116 -19.06 16.35 -8.33
C HIS A 116 -19.19 15.34 -7.17
N THR A 117 -18.58 14.16 -7.27
CA THR A 117 -18.52 13.19 -6.15
C THR A 117 -17.09 13.01 -5.65
N SER A 118 -16.94 12.77 -4.36
CA SER A 118 -15.65 12.39 -3.77
C SER A 118 -15.14 11.09 -4.40
N ALA A 119 -13.85 11.06 -4.70
CA ALA A 119 -13.15 9.87 -5.18
C ALA A 119 -12.76 9.00 -3.98
N GLN A 120 -13.09 7.70 -4.06
CA GLN A 120 -12.66 6.73 -3.07
C GLN A 120 -11.54 5.90 -3.68
N ILE A 121 -10.36 5.98 -3.06
CA ILE A 121 -9.18 5.24 -3.47
C ILE A 121 -8.97 4.13 -2.46
N LEU A 122 -9.01 2.89 -2.96
CA LEU A 122 -8.70 1.71 -2.18
C LEU A 122 -7.18 1.58 -2.09
N VAL A 123 -6.68 1.35 -0.89
CA VAL A 123 -5.26 1.12 -0.63
C VAL A 123 -5.10 -0.27 -0.06
N SER A 124 -4.47 -1.16 -0.81
CA SER A 124 -4.18 -2.53 -0.38
C SER A 124 -2.71 -2.62 0.05
N VAL A 125 -2.45 -3.29 1.17
CA VAL A 125 -1.09 -3.46 1.72
C VAL A 125 -0.66 -4.90 1.54
N THR A 126 0.44 -5.13 0.83
CA THR A 126 0.91 -6.48 0.46
C THR A 126 1.91 -7.09 1.47
N HIS A 127 2.12 -6.46 2.61
CA HIS A 127 3.00 -6.92 3.69
C HIS A 127 2.40 -6.54 5.04
N PRO A 128 2.57 -7.34 6.12
CA PRO A 128 2.09 -6.95 7.45
C PRO A 128 2.62 -5.55 7.79
N TYR A 129 1.68 -4.62 7.94
CA TYR A 129 1.94 -3.26 8.35
C TYR A 129 2.48 -3.27 9.79
N LYS A 130 3.78 -3.02 9.96
CA LYS A 130 4.34 -2.72 11.27
C LYS A 130 4.21 -1.22 11.51
N ARG A 131 3.39 -0.83 12.51
CA ARG A 131 3.38 0.55 13.00
C ARG A 131 4.80 0.94 13.36
N HIS A 132 5.24 2.11 12.90
CA HIS A 132 6.58 2.58 13.20
C HIS A 132 6.72 2.75 14.71
N SER A 133 7.67 2.03 15.31
CA SER A 133 7.87 1.95 16.76
C SER A 133 8.14 3.29 17.44
N ARG A 134 8.43 4.35 16.66
CA ARG A 134 8.74 5.70 17.17
C ARG A 134 7.59 6.70 17.12
N MET A 135 6.42 6.36 16.60
CA MET A 135 5.24 7.23 16.70
C MET A 135 4.33 6.78 17.83
N ALA A 136 4.87 6.83 19.06
CA ALA A 136 4.01 6.98 20.23
C ALA A 136 3.33 8.34 20.10
N ILE A 137 2.14 8.37 19.48
CA ILE A 137 1.23 9.50 19.57
C ILE A 137 1.09 9.76 21.08
N LYS A 138 1.69 10.85 21.56
CA LYS A 138 1.43 11.30 22.93
C LYS A 138 -0.09 11.47 23.01
N LYS A 139 -0.71 10.83 24.00
CA LYS A 139 -2.16 10.74 24.23
C LYS A 139 -2.90 12.10 24.41
N GLY A 140 -2.32 13.23 23.98
CA GLY A 140 -2.83 14.58 24.21
C GLY A 140 -2.99 15.49 22.98
N ASP A 141 -2.62 15.07 21.77
CA ASP A 141 -2.69 15.95 20.58
C ASP A 141 -4.03 15.91 19.83
N PHE A 142 -5.04 15.21 20.36
CA PHE A 142 -6.41 15.31 19.87
C PHE A 142 -7.04 16.63 20.36
N LYS A 143 -6.65 17.75 19.74
CA LYS A 143 -7.39 19.01 19.91
C LYS A 143 -8.72 18.88 19.18
N ASP A 144 -9.75 18.59 19.96
CA ASP A 144 -11.16 18.72 19.61
C ASP A 144 -11.39 20.10 18.99
N SER A 145 -11.49 20.14 17.67
CA SER A 145 -11.81 21.34 16.90
C SER A 145 -13.32 21.53 16.93
N SER A 146 -13.86 21.72 18.15
CA SER A 146 -15.25 22.11 18.37
C SER A 146 -15.46 23.51 17.79
N VAL A 147 -16.16 23.51 16.66
CA VAL A 147 -16.61 24.63 15.83
C VAL A 147 -17.26 25.72 16.68
N LYS A 148 -16.63 26.90 16.76
CA LYS A 148 -17.31 28.13 17.21
C LYS A 148 -18.30 28.58 16.12
N ARG A 149 -19.58 28.27 16.31
CA ARG A 149 -20.68 28.85 15.53
C ARG A 149 -20.75 30.35 15.83
N HIS A 150 -20.39 31.18 14.85
CA HIS A 150 -20.74 32.60 14.88
C HIS A 150 -22.24 32.76 14.68
N LYS A 151 -22.92 33.26 15.71
CA LYS A 151 -24.29 33.74 15.65
C LYS A 151 -24.24 35.14 15.03
N LYS A 152 -24.73 35.32 13.81
CA LYS A 152 -24.99 36.65 13.24
C LYS A 152 -26.26 37.19 13.88
N SER A 153 -26.16 38.39 14.46
CA SER A 153 -27.28 39.24 14.83
C SER A 153 -27.61 40.18 13.69
#